data_AF-A0A0L0LET1-F1
#
_entry.id   AF-A0A0L0LET1-F1
#
_cell.length_a   1.000
_cell.length_b   1.000
_cell.length_c   1.000
_cell.angle_alpha   90.00
_cell.angle_beta   90.00
_cell.angle_gamma   90.00
#
_symmetry.space_group_name_H-M   'P 1'
#
loop_
_entity.id
_entity.type
_entity.pdbx_description
1 polymer ?
#
loop_
_entity_poly.entity_id
_entity_poly.type
_entity_poly.pdbx_seq_one_letter_code
_entity_poly.pdbx_strand_id
1 'polypeptide(L)'
;MQNKKIASVLAVVAVLVGGFYALNGYIYKEKQADFVVGDTVAKSGKVLSVNMDQAAFDGPYLLTLESADESLYTIALPSMGLSFCPAYKNKNIGDVSLIKIGEMIEVNGTLGGDGSIVPCESPDHYLRTKPIVVEDFEGEADPSRMTLTMKTWNWISALYNDERAVKPKQAGKFTLTFKNDGTFSATTDCNGVGGKYTTKPGSQIAFSEMMSTKMYCEGSDEVEFNQLLTNTSGYHFTSKGELILDLKYDSGSVVFR
;
A
#
# COMPACT_ATOMS: atom_id res chain seq x y z
N MET A 1 -16.12 -56.16 -42.59
CA MET A 1 -16.35 -55.39 -41.34
C MET A 1 -15.30 -54.32 -41.05
N GLN A 2 -14.03 -54.49 -41.47
CA GLN A 2 -12.94 -53.54 -41.19
C GLN A 2 -13.10 -52.15 -41.85
N ASN A 3 -13.47 -52.08 -43.14
CA ASN A 3 -13.56 -50.78 -43.85
C ASN A 3 -14.65 -49.85 -43.30
N LYS A 4 -15.77 -50.38 -42.78
CA LYS A 4 -16.80 -49.55 -42.12
C LYS A 4 -16.29 -48.94 -40.81
N LYS A 5 -15.50 -49.68 -40.03
CA LYS A 5 -14.88 -49.17 -38.79
C LYS A 5 -13.85 -48.07 -39.09
N ILE A 6 -13.02 -48.25 -40.13
CA ILE A 6 -12.03 -47.24 -40.55
C ILE A 6 -12.72 -45.96 -41.04
N ALA A 7 -13.77 -46.07 -41.86
CA ALA A 7 -14.54 -44.92 -42.31
C ALA A 7 -15.22 -44.16 -41.16
N SER A 8 -15.76 -44.88 -40.16
CA SER A 8 -16.33 -44.25 -38.96
C SER A 8 -15.27 -43.53 -38.12
N VAL A 9 -14.08 -44.11 -37.95
CA VAL A 9 -12.99 -43.46 -37.21
C VAL A 9 -12.51 -42.18 -37.93
N LEU A 10 -12.34 -42.22 -39.25
CA LEU A 10 -11.95 -41.04 -40.02
C LEU A 10 -13.00 -39.92 -39.96
N ALA A 11 -14.29 -40.27 -39.96
CA ALA A 11 -15.37 -39.29 -39.80
C ALA A 11 -15.35 -38.63 -38.42
N VAL A 12 -15.12 -39.39 -37.34
CA VAL A 12 -15.00 -38.84 -35.98
C VAL A 12 -13.79 -37.93 -35.86
N VAL A 13 -12.63 -38.33 -36.41
CA VAL A 13 -11.43 -37.49 -36.40
C VAL A 13 -11.65 -36.18 -37.17
N ALA A 14 -12.30 -36.24 -38.34
CA ALA A 14 -12.60 -35.04 -39.11
C ALA A 14 -13.53 -34.07 -38.36
N VAL A 15 -14.54 -34.58 -37.65
CA VAL A 15 -15.44 -33.77 -36.81
C VAL A 15 -14.71 -33.19 -35.60
N LEU A 16 -13.82 -33.95 -34.96
CA LEU A 16 -13.03 -33.45 -33.83
C LEU A 16 -12.03 -32.38 -34.25
N VAL A 17 -11.33 -32.58 -35.37
CA VAL A 17 -10.39 -31.60 -35.91
C VAL A 17 -11.13 -30.36 -36.42
N GLY A 18 -12.18 -30.53 -37.21
CA GLY A 18 -13.02 -29.42 -37.68
C GLY A 18 -13.66 -28.66 -36.51
N GLY A 19 -14.14 -29.37 -35.50
CA GLY A 19 -14.66 -28.81 -34.25
C GLY A 19 -13.59 -28.06 -33.46
N PHE A 20 -12.37 -28.59 -33.37
CA PHE A 20 -11.23 -27.92 -32.72
C PHE A 20 -10.84 -26.62 -33.43
N TYR A 21 -10.78 -26.62 -34.76
CA TYR A 21 -10.52 -25.40 -35.53
C TYR A 21 -11.66 -24.39 -35.44
N ALA A 22 -12.92 -24.85 -35.43
CA ALA A 22 -14.09 -23.99 -35.26
C ALA A 22 -14.16 -23.39 -33.85
N LEU A 23 -13.90 -24.18 -32.80
CA LEU A 23 -13.85 -23.70 -31.41
C LEU A 23 -12.69 -22.73 -31.21
N ASN A 24 -11.49 -23.07 -31.69
CA ASN A 24 -10.35 -22.15 -31.60
C ASN A 24 -10.61 -20.86 -32.38
N GLY A 25 -11.23 -20.93 -33.56
CA GLY A 25 -11.62 -19.75 -34.32
C GLY A 25 -12.71 -18.91 -33.64
N TYR A 26 -13.67 -19.54 -32.96
CA TYR A 26 -14.70 -18.87 -32.18
C TYR A 26 -14.11 -18.19 -30.93
N ILE A 27 -13.27 -18.90 -30.17
CA ILE A 27 -12.54 -18.35 -29.02
C ILE A 27 -11.60 -17.20 -29.46
N TYR A 28 -10.98 -17.31 -30.65
CA TYR A 28 -10.15 -16.23 -31.20
C TYR A 28 -10.96 -14.96 -31.47
N LYS A 29 -12.21 -15.09 -31.93
CA LYS A 29 -13.09 -13.96 -32.19
C LYS A 29 -13.70 -13.39 -30.91
N GLU A 30 -14.02 -14.22 -29.93
CA GLU A 30 -14.62 -13.78 -28.66
C GLU A 30 -13.61 -13.08 -27.73
N LYS A 31 -12.32 -13.41 -27.82
CA LYS A 31 -11.24 -12.73 -27.07
C LYS A 31 -10.73 -11.43 -27.70
N GLN A 32 -11.09 -11.13 -28.95
CA GLN A 32 -11.02 -9.74 -29.43
C GLN A 32 -12.21 -8.99 -28.84
N ALA A 33 -12.08 -8.56 -27.58
CA ALA A 33 -12.93 -7.51 -27.08
C ALA A 33 -12.85 -6.35 -28.08
N ASP A 34 -14.00 -5.91 -28.60
CA ASP A 34 -14.14 -4.71 -29.43
C ASP A 34 -13.53 -3.53 -28.68
N PHE A 35 -12.24 -3.27 -28.90
CA PHE A 35 -11.60 -2.07 -28.41
C PHE A 35 -11.81 -1.03 -29.51
N VAL A 36 -12.51 0.04 -29.18
CA VAL A 36 -12.70 1.14 -30.11
C VAL A 36 -11.46 2.02 -30.02
N VAL A 37 -10.71 2.10 -31.11
CA VAL A 37 -9.56 3.00 -31.21
C VAL A 37 -10.03 4.42 -30.92
N GLY A 38 -9.37 5.11 -30.01
CA GLY A 38 -9.77 6.43 -29.54
C GLY A 38 -10.54 6.42 -28.20
N ASP A 39 -10.94 5.26 -27.68
CA ASP A 39 -11.57 5.20 -26.35
C ASP A 39 -10.55 5.47 -25.24
N THR A 40 -10.98 6.25 -24.24
CA THR A 40 -10.24 6.40 -22.99
C THR A 40 -10.47 5.18 -22.11
N VAL A 41 -9.39 4.48 -21.75
CA VAL A 41 -9.43 3.31 -20.87
C VAL A 41 -8.61 3.55 -19.61
N ALA A 42 -9.09 3.01 -18.50
CA ALA A 42 -8.36 2.94 -17.24
C ALA A 42 -8.02 1.48 -16.94
N LYS A 43 -6.74 1.17 -16.70
CA LYS A 43 -6.26 -0.16 -16.32
C LYS A 43 -5.30 -0.05 -15.16
N SER A 44 -5.25 -1.13 -14.37
CA SER A 44 -4.26 -1.28 -13.32
C SER A 44 -3.72 -2.70 -13.34
N GLY A 45 -2.45 -2.84 -13.00
CA GLY A 45 -1.78 -4.13 -13.09
C GLY A 45 -0.34 -4.07 -12.61
N LYS A 46 0.24 -5.25 -12.52
CA LYS A 46 1.65 -5.46 -12.19
C LYS A 46 2.50 -5.27 -13.43
N VAL A 47 3.59 -4.54 -13.32
CA VAL A 47 4.54 -4.33 -14.42
C VAL A 47 5.31 -5.63 -14.66
N LEU A 48 5.16 -6.21 -15.85
CA LEU A 48 5.92 -7.38 -16.29
C LEU A 48 7.19 -7.00 -17.04
N SER A 49 7.16 -5.89 -17.78
CA SER A 49 8.30 -5.40 -18.53
C SER A 49 8.27 -3.89 -18.69
N VAL A 50 9.47 -3.30 -18.75
CA VAL A 50 9.71 -1.90 -19.11
C VAL A 50 10.78 -1.94 -20.20
N ASN A 51 10.40 -1.59 -21.43
CA ASN A 51 11.29 -1.53 -22.57
C ASN A 51 11.48 -0.07 -22.97
N MET A 52 12.72 0.40 -22.85
CA MET A 52 13.11 1.76 -23.22
C MET A 52 14.00 1.80 -24.47
N ASP A 53 14.35 0.64 -25.03
CA ASP A 53 15.29 0.52 -26.15
C ASP A 53 14.75 1.21 -27.41
N GLN A 54 13.43 1.24 -27.57
CA GLN A 54 12.78 1.90 -28.69
C GLN A 54 13.03 3.41 -28.72
N ALA A 55 13.31 4.04 -27.59
CA ALA A 55 13.63 5.47 -27.55
C ALA A 55 14.95 5.81 -28.26
N ALA A 56 15.85 4.84 -28.46
CA ALA A 56 17.05 5.02 -29.28
C ALA A 56 16.74 5.17 -30.79
N PHE A 57 15.53 4.80 -31.19
CA PHE A 57 15.01 4.86 -32.56
C PHE A 57 13.74 5.72 -32.64
N ASP A 58 13.64 6.76 -31.80
CA ASP A 58 12.50 7.69 -31.72
C ASP A 58 11.14 7.03 -31.38
N GLY A 59 11.16 5.80 -30.88
CA GLY A 59 9.98 5.05 -30.45
C GLY A 59 9.54 5.35 -29.01
N PRO A 60 8.31 4.95 -28.63
CA PRO A 60 7.79 5.16 -27.28
C PRO A 60 8.49 4.25 -26.25
N TYR A 61 8.41 4.63 -24.99
CA TYR A 61 8.65 3.69 -23.89
C TYR A 61 7.47 2.73 -23.81
N LEU A 62 7.76 1.43 -23.80
CA LEU A 62 6.74 0.39 -23.71
C LEU A 62 6.75 -0.26 -22.33
N LEU A 63 5.59 -0.28 -21.68
CA LEU A 63 5.39 -1.04 -20.45
C LEU A 63 4.34 -2.12 -20.69
N THR A 64 4.58 -3.31 -20.16
CA THR A 64 3.56 -4.38 -20.15
C THR A 64 3.00 -4.53 -18.74
N LEU A 65 1.68 -4.50 -18.63
CA LEU A 65 0.92 -4.73 -17.40
C LEU A 65 0.16 -6.03 -17.45
N GLU A 66 0.13 -6.73 -16.32
CA GLU A 66 -0.76 -7.84 -16.04
C GLU A 66 -1.81 -7.41 -15.02
N SER A 67 -3.08 -7.42 -15.40
CA SER A 67 -4.19 -7.12 -14.49
C SER A 67 -4.58 -8.33 -13.63
N ALA A 68 -5.46 -8.11 -12.65
CA ALA A 68 -5.92 -9.14 -11.72
C ALA A 68 -6.67 -10.32 -12.38
N ASP A 69 -7.21 -10.13 -13.58
CA ASP A 69 -7.83 -11.16 -14.40
C ASP A 69 -6.84 -11.82 -15.39
N GLU A 70 -5.53 -11.63 -15.18
CA GLU A 70 -4.44 -12.15 -16.02
C GLU A 70 -4.42 -11.60 -17.46
N SER A 71 -5.18 -10.53 -17.72
CA SER A 71 -5.13 -9.84 -19.02
C SER A 71 -3.86 -8.99 -19.15
N LEU A 72 -3.26 -9.01 -20.33
CA LEU A 72 -2.06 -8.22 -20.65
C LEU A 72 -2.42 -6.92 -21.36
N TYR A 73 -1.86 -5.81 -20.90
CA TYR A 73 -2.00 -4.50 -21.51
C TYR A 73 -0.64 -3.88 -21.79
N THR A 74 -0.50 -3.24 -22.95
CA THR A 74 0.69 -2.49 -23.32
C THR A 74 0.43 -1.01 -23.15
N ILE A 75 1.33 -0.29 -22.49
CA ILE A 75 1.33 1.17 -22.41
C ILE A 75 2.42 1.69 -23.34
N ALA A 76 2.08 2.64 -24.20
CA ALA A 76 3.02 3.35 -25.05
C ALA A 76 3.13 4.81 -24.61
N LEU A 77 4.20 5.14 -23.88
CA LEU A 77 4.49 6.51 -23.47
C LEU A 77 5.44 7.18 -24.48
N PRO A 78 5.07 8.31 -25.10
CA PRO A 78 5.96 9.01 -26.02
C PRO A 78 7.27 9.44 -25.32
N SER A 79 8.42 9.09 -25.90
CA SER A 79 9.74 9.41 -25.34
C SER A 79 10.16 10.85 -25.68
N MET A 80 10.34 11.15 -26.97
CA MET A 80 10.70 12.49 -27.46
C MET A 80 9.55 13.51 -27.40
N GLY A 81 8.31 13.03 -27.48
CA GLY A 81 7.09 13.84 -27.41
C GLY A 81 6.62 14.18 -25.99
N LEU A 82 7.34 13.72 -24.96
CA LEU A 82 6.86 13.82 -23.58
C LEU A 82 6.67 15.28 -23.11
N SER A 83 7.50 16.20 -23.60
CA SER A 83 7.37 17.64 -23.34
C SER A 83 6.10 18.25 -23.95
N PHE A 84 5.51 17.62 -24.97
CA PHE A 84 4.25 18.03 -25.59
C PHE A 84 3.03 17.34 -24.99
N CYS A 85 3.24 16.31 -24.20
CA CYS A 85 2.21 15.55 -23.51
C CYS A 85 1.46 16.42 -22.48
N PRO A 86 0.15 16.71 -22.65
CA PRO A 86 -0.63 17.52 -21.70
C PRO A 86 -0.67 16.91 -20.30
N ALA A 87 -0.82 15.58 -20.19
CA ALA A 87 -0.76 14.88 -18.90
C ALA A 87 0.60 15.03 -18.20
N TYR A 88 1.71 14.96 -18.94
CA TYR A 88 3.04 15.18 -18.37
C TYR A 88 3.22 16.62 -17.88
N LYS A 89 2.73 17.62 -18.64
CA LYS A 89 2.74 19.04 -18.21
C LYS A 89 1.97 19.25 -16.90
N ASN A 90 0.91 18.48 -16.67
CA ASN A 90 0.13 18.48 -15.43
C ASN A 90 0.74 17.62 -14.31
N LYS A 91 1.92 17.02 -14.52
CA LYS A 91 2.58 16.10 -13.58
C LYS A 91 1.76 14.84 -13.28
N ASN A 92 0.90 14.42 -14.22
CA ASN A 92 0.08 13.21 -14.10
C ASN A 92 0.77 11.95 -14.64
N ILE A 93 1.98 12.08 -15.18
CA ILE A 93 2.81 10.99 -15.70
C ILE A 93 4.04 10.83 -14.81
N GLY A 94 4.15 9.67 -14.17
CA GLY A 94 5.31 9.29 -13.37
C GLY A 94 6.55 9.06 -14.24
N ASP A 95 7.73 9.17 -13.61
CA ASP A 95 8.99 8.90 -14.28
C ASP A 95 9.12 7.40 -14.59
N VAL A 96 9.00 7.05 -15.88
CA VAL A 96 9.09 5.66 -16.35
C VAL A 96 10.44 5.04 -16.02
N SER A 97 11.51 5.83 -15.92
CA SER A 97 12.85 5.35 -15.56
C SER A 97 12.93 4.84 -14.13
N LEU A 98 12.00 5.25 -13.27
CA LEU A 98 11.89 4.79 -11.89
C LEU A 98 10.98 3.57 -11.73
N ILE A 99 10.15 3.27 -12.73
CA ILE A 99 9.21 2.14 -12.68
C ILE A 99 9.99 0.82 -12.82
N LYS A 100 9.76 -0.10 -11.89
CA LYS A 100 10.43 -1.41 -11.87
C LYS A 100 9.47 -2.55 -12.20
N ILE A 101 10.02 -3.62 -12.76
CA ILE A 101 9.31 -4.89 -12.91
C ILE A 101 8.80 -5.32 -11.52
N GLY A 102 7.53 -5.67 -11.46
CA GLY A 102 6.83 -6.08 -10.26
C GLY A 102 6.05 -4.98 -9.54
N GLU A 103 6.21 -3.71 -9.92
CA GLU A 103 5.42 -2.63 -9.33
C GLU A 103 3.97 -2.64 -9.81
N MET A 104 3.05 -2.22 -8.94
CA MET A 104 1.65 -1.98 -9.31
C MET A 104 1.51 -0.57 -9.83
N ILE A 105 1.01 -0.42 -11.05
CA ILE A 105 0.75 0.90 -11.63
C ILE A 105 -0.68 0.99 -12.14
N GLU A 106 -1.15 2.23 -12.25
CA GLU A 106 -2.44 2.58 -12.82
C GLU A 106 -2.21 3.51 -14.01
N VAL A 107 -2.91 3.23 -15.10
CA VAL A 107 -2.85 4.01 -16.32
C VAL A 107 -4.26 4.38 -16.75
N ASN A 108 -4.43 5.64 -17.14
CA ASN A 108 -5.57 6.12 -17.89
C ASN A 108 -5.06 6.79 -19.17
N GLY A 109 -5.54 6.31 -20.31
CA GLY A 109 -5.08 6.79 -21.61
C GLY A 109 -5.98 6.37 -22.74
N THR A 110 -5.72 6.91 -23.93
CA THR A 110 -6.45 6.54 -25.14
C THR A 110 -5.93 5.21 -25.69
N LEU A 111 -6.82 4.36 -26.19
CA LEU A 111 -6.44 3.19 -26.96
C LEU A 111 -5.97 3.56 -28.37
N GLY A 112 -4.70 3.24 -28.65
CA GLY A 112 -4.09 3.35 -29.97
C GLY A 112 -4.53 2.25 -30.94
N GLY A 113 -4.22 2.43 -32.22
CA GLY A 113 -4.58 1.47 -33.28
C GLY A 113 -3.90 0.10 -33.18
N ASP A 114 -2.83 0.00 -32.39
CA ASP A 114 -2.12 -1.23 -32.06
C ASP A 114 -2.62 -1.88 -30.75
N GLY A 115 -3.66 -1.32 -30.12
CA GLY A 115 -4.20 -1.76 -28.84
C GLY A 115 -3.39 -1.30 -27.63
N SER A 116 -2.36 -0.45 -27.83
CA SER A 116 -1.62 0.15 -26.72
C SER A 116 -2.41 1.27 -26.05
N ILE A 117 -2.19 1.48 -24.76
CA ILE A 117 -2.76 2.59 -24.00
C ILE A 117 -1.76 3.75 -24.06
N VAL A 118 -2.19 4.89 -24.57
CA VAL A 118 -1.38 6.10 -24.72
C VAL A 118 -1.87 7.14 -23.69
N PRO A 119 -1.21 7.27 -22.52
CA PRO A 119 -1.63 8.17 -21.45
C PRO A 119 -1.19 9.61 -21.71
N CYS A 120 -1.40 10.11 -22.92
CA CYS A 120 -0.78 11.36 -23.36
C CYS A 120 -1.64 12.27 -24.21
N GLU A 121 -2.80 11.81 -24.71
CA GLU A 121 -3.62 12.64 -25.60
C GLU A 121 -4.53 13.65 -24.88
N SER A 122 -4.74 13.52 -23.57
CA SER A 122 -5.60 14.39 -22.75
C SER A 122 -4.86 14.89 -21.50
N PRO A 123 -5.15 16.10 -20.98
CA PRO A 123 -4.62 16.59 -19.70
C PRO A 123 -5.04 15.74 -18.49
N ASP A 124 -6.14 15.00 -18.61
CA ASP A 124 -6.70 14.15 -17.54
C ASP A 124 -6.13 12.73 -17.55
N HIS A 125 -5.37 12.36 -18.59
CA HIS A 125 -4.65 11.10 -18.60
C HIS A 125 -3.60 11.05 -17.50
N TYR A 126 -3.29 9.83 -17.08
CA TYR A 126 -2.27 9.61 -16.07
C TYR A 126 -1.59 8.26 -16.24
N LEU A 127 -0.37 8.20 -15.74
CA LEU A 127 0.41 6.98 -15.56
C LEU A 127 1.09 7.15 -14.22
N ARG A 128 0.61 6.45 -13.20
CA ARG A 128 1.12 6.61 -11.84
C ARG A 128 1.41 5.26 -11.24
N THR A 129 2.51 5.17 -10.51
CA THR A 129 2.68 4.07 -9.58
C THR A 129 1.53 4.16 -8.58
N LYS A 130 0.76 3.08 -8.44
CA LYS A 130 -0.15 2.99 -7.32
C LYS A 130 0.76 2.82 -6.12
N PRO A 131 0.81 3.73 -5.13
CA PRO A 131 1.39 3.35 -3.86
C PRO A 131 0.63 2.10 -3.47
N ILE A 132 1.33 1.00 -3.27
CA ILE A 132 0.66 -0.20 -2.80
C ILE A 132 0.10 0.22 -1.45
N VAL A 133 -1.21 0.50 -1.41
CA VAL A 133 -1.95 0.46 -0.16
C VAL A 133 -2.08 -1.04 0.12
N VAL A 134 -0.94 -1.65 0.49
CA VAL A 134 -0.98 -2.91 1.22
C VAL A 134 -1.63 -2.47 2.52
N GLU A 135 -2.87 -2.87 2.74
CA GLU A 135 -3.54 -2.67 4.03
C GLU A 135 -2.79 -3.35 5.19
N ASP A 136 -1.72 -4.10 4.89
CA ASP A 136 -0.72 -4.59 5.85
C ASP A 136 0.71 -4.50 5.27
N PHE A 137 1.25 -3.29 5.12
CA PHE A 137 2.71 -3.14 5.13
C PHE A 137 3.19 -3.47 6.56
N GLU A 138 3.37 -4.75 6.88
CA GLU A 138 4.36 -5.16 7.89
C GLU A 138 5.76 -4.96 7.30
N GLY A 139 6.06 -3.74 6.82
CA GLY A 139 7.42 -3.34 6.59
C GLY A 139 8.10 -3.42 7.95
N GLU A 140 9.01 -4.37 8.12
CA GLU A 140 9.74 -4.51 9.37
C GLU A 140 10.47 -3.17 9.62
N ALA A 141 9.94 -2.39 10.55
CA ALA A 141 10.61 -1.21 11.06
C ALA A 141 11.95 -1.67 11.64
N ASP A 142 13.02 -0.95 11.35
CA ASP A 142 14.32 -1.20 11.96
C ASP A 142 14.35 -0.55 13.36
N PRO A 143 14.25 -1.32 14.47
CA PRO A 143 14.19 -0.74 15.81
C PRO A 143 15.43 0.08 16.16
N SER A 144 16.57 -0.18 15.50
CA SER A 144 17.83 0.53 15.75
C SER A 144 17.82 1.98 15.24
N ARG A 145 16.92 2.28 14.30
CA ARG A 145 16.71 3.64 13.75
C ARG A 145 15.54 4.35 14.41
N MET A 146 14.86 3.68 15.33
CA MET A 146 13.68 4.22 15.97
C MET A 146 14.02 5.13 17.16
N THR A 147 13.30 6.25 17.26
CA THR A 147 13.44 7.23 18.34
C THR A 147 12.07 7.60 18.89
N LEU A 148 12.01 7.99 20.16
CA LEU A 148 10.75 8.40 20.81
C LEU A 148 10.12 9.62 20.11
N THR A 149 10.95 10.50 19.54
CA THR A 149 10.55 11.80 18.99
C THR A 149 10.21 11.77 17.50
N MET A 150 10.24 10.61 16.84
CA MET A 150 10.04 10.53 15.38
C MET A 150 8.61 10.81 14.91
N LYS A 151 7.62 10.52 15.76
CA LYS A 151 6.20 10.57 15.43
C LYS A 151 5.34 10.70 16.67
N THR A 152 4.05 10.91 16.45
CA THR A 152 3.02 10.75 17.49
C THR A 152 2.63 9.29 17.59
N TRP A 153 2.59 8.78 18.82
CA TRP A 153 2.31 7.41 19.17
C TRP A 153 0.86 7.27 19.66
N ASN A 154 0.07 6.38 19.06
CA ASN A 154 -1.32 6.14 19.44
C ASN A 154 -1.39 4.94 20.38
N TRP A 155 -2.07 5.06 21.51
CA TRP A 155 -2.27 3.95 22.42
C TRP A 155 -3.15 2.88 21.79
N ILE A 156 -2.67 1.64 21.74
CA ILE A 156 -3.38 0.48 21.18
C ILE A 156 -3.95 -0.40 22.28
N SER A 157 -3.12 -0.76 23.26
CA SER A 157 -3.52 -1.62 24.37
C SER A 157 -2.51 -1.59 25.51
N ALA A 158 -2.90 -2.09 26.67
CA ALA A 158 -2.02 -2.50 27.75
C ALA A 158 -2.34 -3.95 28.13
N LEU A 159 -1.31 -4.74 28.42
CA LEU A 159 -1.44 -6.10 28.95
C LEU A 159 -0.72 -6.15 30.29
N TYR A 160 -1.48 -6.44 31.34
CA TYR A 160 -0.95 -6.63 32.69
C TYR A 160 -0.48 -8.08 32.89
N ASN A 161 0.35 -8.29 33.90
CA ASN A 161 0.89 -9.60 34.25
C ASN A 161 -0.16 -10.59 34.79
N ASP A 162 -1.34 -10.10 35.19
CA ASP A 162 -2.51 -10.89 35.56
C ASP A 162 -3.40 -11.25 34.36
N GLU A 163 -2.88 -11.09 33.14
CA GLU A 163 -3.55 -11.31 31.86
C GLU A 163 -4.69 -10.32 31.56
N ARG A 164 -4.91 -9.31 32.42
CA ARG A 164 -5.88 -8.26 32.15
C ARG A 164 -5.39 -7.41 30.98
N ALA A 165 -6.17 -7.39 29.91
CA ALA A 165 -5.95 -6.52 28.76
C ALA A 165 -6.87 -5.30 28.83
N VAL A 166 -6.30 -4.11 28.62
CA VAL A 166 -7.05 -2.86 28.53
C VAL A 166 -6.82 -2.22 27.17
N LYS A 167 -7.90 -1.69 26.58
CA LYS A 167 -7.88 -0.99 25.30
C LYS A 167 -8.68 0.29 25.43
N PRO A 168 -8.28 1.38 24.73
CA PRO A 168 -9.08 2.60 24.73
C PRO A 168 -10.45 2.33 24.11
N LYS A 169 -11.52 2.79 24.75
CA LYS A 169 -12.89 2.74 24.20
C LYS A 169 -12.99 3.52 22.90
N GLN A 170 -12.24 4.61 22.78
CA GLN A 170 -12.15 5.44 21.58
C GLN A 170 -10.76 5.34 20.96
N ALA A 171 -10.62 4.47 19.96
CA ALA A 171 -9.36 4.31 19.22
C ALA A 171 -8.90 5.64 18.58
N GLY A 172 -7.60 5.91 18.65
CA GLY A 172 -6.98 7.11 18.06
C GLY A 172 -7.19 8.42 18.83
N LYS A 173 -7.93 8.41 19.95
CA LYS A 173 -8.04 9.59 20.83
C LYS A 173 -6.87 9.74 21.79
N PHE A 174 -6.28 8.62 22.18
CA PHE A 174 -5.17 8.56 23.12
C PHE A 174 -3.84 8.61 22.37
N THR A 175 -3.20 9.77 22.40
CA THR A 175 -1.94 10.02 21.69
C THR A 175 -0.84 10.44 22.64
N LEU A 176 0.40 10.13 22.31
CA LEU A 176 1.61 10.47 23.05
C LEU A 176 2.67 11.00 22.09
N THR A 177 3.19 12.19 22.37
CA THR A 177 4.22 12.84 21.56
C THR A 177 5.37 13.27 22.46
N PHE A 178 6.58 12.83 22.11
CA PHE A 178 7.82 13.23 22.79
C PHE A 178 8.49 14.36 22.03
N LYS A 179 9.11 15.30 22.75
CA LYS A 179 9.84 16.42 22.18
C LYS A 179 11.31 16.38 22.57
N ASN A 180 12.18 16.86 21.67
CA ASN A 180 13.63 16.86 21.88
C ASN A 180 14.09 17.72 23.08
N ASP A 181 13.22 18.56 23.65
CA ASP A 181 13.47 19.36 24.85
C ASP A 181 13.25 18.60 26.18
N GLY A 182 12.93 17.30 26.12
CA GLY A 182 12.66 16.47 27.30
C GLY A 182 11.23 16.62 27.84
N THR A 183 10.33 17.26 27.08
CA THR A 183 8.91 17.32 27.42
C THR A 183 8.07 16.36 26.59
N PHE A 184 6.93 15.96 27.12
CA PHE A 184 5.94 15.18 26.37
C PHE A 184 4.58 15.87 26.42
N SER A 185 3.78 15.60 25.40
CA SER A 185 2.36 15.97 25.35
C SER A 185 1.54 14.76 24.93
N ALA A 186 0.40 14.57 25.56
CA ALA A 186 -0.55 13.53 25.25
C ALA A 186 -1.96 14.12 25.14
N THR A 187 -2.79 13.47 24.34
CA THR A 187 -4.22 13.77 24.25
C THR A 187 -4.98 12.55 24.73
N THR A 188 -6.05 12.74 25.50
CA THR A 188 -7.00 11.67 25.85
C THR A 188 -8.32 11.89 25.12
N ASP A 189 -9.31 11.05 25.38
CA ASP A 189 -10.69 11.29 24.97
C ASP A 189 -11.37 12.47 25.68
N CYS A 190 -10.69 13.13 26.63
CA CYS A 190 -11.22 14.23 27.43
C CYS A 190 -10.29 15.45 27.53
N ASN A 191 -9.05 15.25 27.96
CA ASN A 191 -8.11 16.31 28.31
C ASN A 191 -6.80 16.23 27.52
N GLY A 192 -6.08 17.36 27.52
CA GLY A 192 -4.66 17.38 27.19
C GLY A 192 -3.83 17.07 28.45
N VAL A 193 -2.84 16.19 28.31
CA VAL A 193 -1.88 15.84 29.35
C VAL A 193 -0.49 16.26 28.89
N GLY A 194 0.35 16.77 29.79
CA GLY A 194 1.73 17.11 29.46
C GLY A 194 2.64 17.02 30.68
N GLY A 195 3.94 17.00 30.44
CA GLY A 195 4.94 16.94 31.51
C GLY A 195 6.34 16.76 30.95
N LYS A 196 7.24 16.24 31.78
CA LYS A 196 8.62 15.91 31.41
C LYS A 196 8.79 14.41 31.28
N TYR A 197 9.76 14.01 30.46
CA TYR A 197 10.25 12.64 30.40
C TYR A 197 11.78 12.62 30.44
N THR A 198 12.34 11.55 31.01
CA THR A 198 13.79 11.35 31.04
C THR A 198 14.12 9.94 30.57
N THR A 199 15.22 9.81 29.84
CA THR A 199 15.75 8.51 29.39
C THR A 199 17.14 8.27 29.96
N LYS A 200 17.45 7.03 30.35
CA LYS A 200 18.79 6.62 30.82
C LYS A 200 19.32 5.45 29.96
N PRO A 201 20.64 5.17 29.99
CA PRO A 201 21.21 3.99 29.34
C PRO A 201 20.45 2.70 29.72
N GLY A 202 20.32 1.78 28.76
CA GLY A 202 19.52 0.56 28.93
C GLY A 202 18.02 0.76 28.72
N SER A 203 17.63 1.75 27.90
CA SER A 203 16.24 2.02 27.50
C SER A 203 15.27 2.25 28.67
N GLN A 204 15.76 2.83 29.76
CA GLN A 204 14.91 3.24 30.88
C GLN A 204 14.23 4.56 30.54
N ILE A 205 12.96 4.70 30.90
CA ILE A 205 12.20 5.94 30.76
C ILE A 205 11.35 6.21 32.00
N ALA A 206 11.24 7.48 32.37
CA ALA A 206 10.35 7.93 33.44
C ALA A 206 9.66 9.22 33.06
N PHE A 207 8.36 9.30 33.36
CA PHE A 207 7.54 10.51 33.24
C PHE A 207 7.47 11.24 34.57
N SER A 208 7.52 12.56 34.53
CA SER A 208 7.46 13.42 35.73
C SER A 208 6.75 14.74 35.44
N GLU A 209 6.38 15.46 36.49
CA GLU A 209 5.69 16.76 36.39
C GLU A 209 4.43 16.69 35.51
N MET A 210 3.70 15.57 35.56
CA MET A 210 2.51 15.37 34.74
C MET A 210 1.37 16.28 35.20
N MET A 211 0.79 17.00 34.25
CA MET A 211 -0.36 17.86 34.44
C MET A 211 -1.41 17.56 33.37
N SER A 212 -2.68 17.54 33.76
CA SER A 212 -3.84 17.40 32.86
C SER A 212 -4.72 18.63 32.95
N THR A 213 -5.42 18.98 31.86
CA THR A 213 -6.53 19.93 31.95
C THR A 213 -7.66 19.38 32.83
N LYS A 214 -8.49 20.25 33.40
CA LYS A 214 -9.56 19.85 34.35
C LYS A 214 -10.94 19.86 33.71
N MET A 215 -11.13 19.13 32.61
CA MET A 215 -12.46 18.84 32.07
C MET A 215 -13.00 17.57 32.74
N TYR A 216 -14.26 17.59 33.17
CA TYR A 216 -14.94 16.41 33.69
C TYR A 216 -15.56 15.63 32.52
N CYS A 217 -15.12 14.39 32.31
CA CYS A 217 -15.71 13.49 31.33
C CYS A 217 -16.05 12.16 31.99
N GLU A 218 -17.34 11.83 32.01
CA GLU A 218 -17.82 10.53 32.46
C GLU A 218 -17.45 9.44 31.45
N GLY A 219 -16.99 8.28 31.94
CA GLY A 219 -16.68 7.12 31.10
C GLY A 219 -15.35 7.18 30.34
N SER A 220 -14.55 8.23 30.54
CA SER A 220 -13.21 8.39 29.95
C SER A 220 -12.21 7.34 30.46
N ASP A 221 -11.31 6.90 29.58
CA ASP A 221 -10.17 6.03 29.95
C ASP A 221 -8.90 6.82 30.35
N GLU A 222 -9.00 8.13 30.57
CA GLU A 222 -7.89 9.01 30.95
C GLU A 222 -7.18 8.59 32.22
N VAL A 223 -7.92 8.14 33.24
CA VAL A 223 -7.33 7.71 34.51
C VAL A 223 -6.41 6.51 34.30
N GLU A 224 -6.86 5.52 33.52
CA GLU A 224 -6.05 4.35 33.19
C GLU A 224 -4.80 4.78 32.39
N PHE A 225 -4.99 5.57 31.34
CA PHE A 225 -3.90 6.04 30.50
C PHE A 225 -2.82 6.80 31.29
N ASN A 226 -3.22 7.68 32.21
CA ASN A 226 -2.29 8.42 33.07
C ASN A 226 -1.54 7.49 34.04
N GLN A 227 -2.20 6.45 34.55
CA GLN A 227 -1.56 5.44 35.40
C GLN A 227 -0.52 4.63 34.64
N LEU A 228 -0.81 4.25 33.38
CA LEU A 228 0.14 3.55 32.51
C LEU A 228 1.43 4.36 32.31
N LEU A 229 1.32 5.67 32.01
CA LEU A 229 2.49 6.55 31.89
C LEU A 229 3.24 6.69 33.22
N THR A 230 2.52 6.90 34.32
CA THR A 230 3.12 7.04 35.66
C THR A 230 3.88 5.78 36.10
N ASN A 231 3.38 4.62 35.70
CA ASN A 231 3.95 3.32 36.06
C ASN A 231 4.95 2.78 35.04
N THR A 232 5.34 3.55 34.02
CA THR A 232 6.38 3.12 33.08
C THR A 232 7.78 3.16 33.73
N SER A 233 8.63 2.19 33.39
CA SER A 233 10.06 2.15 33.75
C SER A 233 11.01 1.91 32.57
N GLY A 234 10.53 1.30 31.48
CA GLY A 234 11.34 0.95 30.33
C GLY A 234 10.60 1.21 29.02
N TYR A 235 11.34 1.20 27.91
CA TYR A 235 10.74 1.19 26.59
C TYR A 235 11.58 0.40 25.60
N HIS A 236 10.94 -0.07 24.54
CA HIS A 236 11.61 -0.64 23.39
C HIS A 236 10.75 -0.48 22.13
N PHE A 237 11.36 -0.68 20.96
CA PHE A 237 10.65 -0.64 19.69
C PHE A 237 10.57 -2.04 19.09
N THR A 238 9.47 -2.32 18.40
CA THR A 238 9.28 -3.60 17.69
C THR A 238 9.54 -3.44 16.20
N SER A 239 9.80 -4.56 15.52
CA SER A 239 9.86 -4.59 14.06
C SER A 239 8.52 -4.22 13.40
N LYS A 240 7.43 -4.13 14.15
CA LYS A 240 6.13 -3.67 13.62
C LYS A 240 5.97 -2.14 13.65
N GLY A 241 7.02 -1.41 14.03
CA GLY A 241 6.99 0.04 14.13
C GLY A 241 6.22 0.55 15.36
N GLU A 242 6.16 -0.29 16.40
CA GLU A 242 5.46 0.00 17.66
C GLU A 242 6.45 0.47 18.73
N LEU A 243 5.96 1.31 19.63
CA LEU A 243 6.62 1.65 20.88
C LEU A 243 5.97 0.82 21.98
N ILE A 244 6.78 0.05 22.70
CA ILE A 244 6.36 -0.67 23.90
C ILE A 244 6.90 0.08 25.10
N LEU A 245 6.02 0.38 26.06
CA LEU A 245 6.40 0.87 27.38
C LEU A 245 6.27 -0.26 28.39
N ASP A 246 7.35 -0.57 29.10
CA ASP A 246 7.39 -1.59 30.14
C ASP A 246 7.02 -0.97 31.48
N LEU A 247 6.05 -1.58 32.16
CA LEU A 247 5.57 -1.12 33.46
C LEU A 247 6.52 -1.59 34.58
N LYS A 248 6.60 -0.78 35.64
CA LYS A 248 7.39 -1.03 36.84
C LYS A 248 7.10 -2.42 37.41
N TYR A 249 8.12 -3.05 37.96
CA TYR A 249 8.04 -4.36 38.62
C TYR A 249 7.51 -5.48 37.70
N ASP A 250 7.77 -5.36 36.39
CA ASP A 250 7.30 -6.31 35.37
C ASP A 250 5.78 -6.54 35.44
N SER A 251 5.03 -5.48 35.80
CA SER A 251 3.58 -5.55 36.00
C SER A 251 2.78 -5.57 34.70
N GLY A 252 3.44 -5.39 33.56
CA GLY A 252 2.84 -5.44 32.24
C GLY A 252 3.56 -4.57 31.23
N SER A 253 2.97 -4.44 30.05
CA SER A 253 3.47 -3.60 28.96
C SER A 253 2.35 -2.87 28.25
N VAL A 254 2.70 -1.74 27.62
CA VAL A 254 1.76 -0.86 26.90
C VAL A 254 2.22 -0.72 25.47
N VAL A 255 1.31 -0.95 24.53
CA VAL A 255 1.58 -0.92 23.09
C VAL A 255 1.09 0.40 22.50
N PHE A 256 1.97 1.06 21.76
CA PHE A 256 1.65 2.23 20.95
C PHE A 256 2.06 2.05 19.49
N ARG A 257 1.33 2.69 18.57
CA ARG A 257 1.61 2.67 17.12
C ARG A 257 1.55 4.04 16.46
#